data_AF-A0A453ML34-F1
#
_entry.id   AF-A0A453ML34-F1
#
_cell.length_a   1.000
_cell.length_b   1.000
_cell.length_c   1.000
_cell.angle_alpha   90.00
_cell.angle_beta   90.00
_cell.angle_gamma   90.00
#
_symmetry.space_group_name_H-M   'P 1'
#
loop_
_entity.id
_entity.type
_entity.pdbx_description
1 polymer ?
#
loop_
_entity_poly.entity_id
_entity_poly.type
_entity_poly.pdbx_seq_one_letter_code
_entity_poly.pdbx_strand_id
1 'polypeptide(L)'
;PRHQKRGEKNGRGGRPLIRDGTGVVGSNLQALAPVPPPAAAAAAAETPRKEATGEAGMKATVKGRYEGDKATAAATVALAAAGDLRLRASATDAAFAAGPSLDGLTLTLEKPGAFLLDLKPHNQDVRFQFMNSATVLDKRVSLTYTHSTSLAPAAPKPAIPAPAAGAAPLSIAFDPANKVSVSHALGGGGCRVKYTYAHGAGRLTTIEPVYDTAKNAWEFAVARKFDAGDTVRGTYQASTKQLGLEWTRSSSIGGSFKVATTFDLSDQSKAPKLVAESTWNYEI
;
A
#
# COMPACT_ATOMS: atom_id res chain seq x y z
N PRO A 1 48.24 -23.98 -29.04
CA PRO A 1 49.05 -25.20 -28.81
C PRO A 1 48.34 -26.16 -27.82
N ARG A 2 47.43 -27.01 -28.29
CA ARG A 2 47.65 -28.47 -28.46
C ARG A 2 48.34 -29.15 -27.26
N HIS A 3 47.59 -29.94 -26.48
CA HIS A 3 47.45 -31.37 -26.77
C HIS A 3 46.21 -32.01 -26.14
N GLN A 4 45.87 -33.20 -26.63
CA GLN A 4 44.58 -33.90 -26.50
C GLN A 4 44.83 -35.41 -26.34
N LYS A 5 44.14 -36.07 -25.40
CA LYS A 5 43.82 -37.52 -25.32
C LYS A 5 42.58 -37.61 -24.41
N ARG A 6 41.37 -38.01 -24.83
CA ARG A 6 40.88 -39.14 -25.66
C ARG A 6 40.96 -40.49 -24.94
N GLY A 7 39.78 -41.00 -24.54
CA GLY A 7 39.56 -42.33 -23.96
C GLY A 7 38.11 -42.75 -24.17
N GLU A 8 37.86 -43.55 -25.21
CA GLU A 8 36.57 -44.20 -25.46
C GLU A 8 36.49 -45.56 -24.74
N LYS A 9 35.28 -45.98 -24.35
CA LYS A 9 34.91 -47.40 -24.42
C LYS A 9 33.41 -47.62 -24.60
N ASN A 10 33.07 -48.52 -25.53
CA ASN A 10 31.71 -48.90 -25.92
C ASN A 10 31.03 -49.86 -24.93
N GLY A 11 29.68 -49.89 -24.93
CA GLY A 11 28.88 -50.86 -24.15
C GLY A 11 27.41 -50.95 -24.58
N ARG A 12 27.13 -51.79 -25.57
CA ARG A 12 25.83 -52.08 -26.21
C ARG A 12 24.69 -52.49 -25.26
N GLY A 13 23.44 -52.25 -25.68
CA GLY A 13 22.43 -53.34 -25.77
C GLY A 13 21.03 -53.08 -25.20
N GLY A 14 19.98 -53.47 -25.96
CA GLY A 14 18.68 -53.88 -25.41
C GLY A 14 17.46 -52.96 -25.62
N ARG A 15 16.79 -53.09 -26.78
CA ARG A 15 15.32 -52.96 -26.83
C ARG A 15 14.69 -54.35 -26.59
N PRO A 16 13.42 -54.40 -26.17
CA PRO A 16 12.49 -55.26 -26.90
C PRO A 16 11.26 -54.50 -27.42
N LEU A 17 10.52 -55.17 -28.29
CA LEU A 17 9.36 -54.73 -29.08
C LEU A 17 8.51 -56.00 -29.31
N ILE A 18 7.26 -55.89 -29.80
CA ILE A 18 6.38 -56.99 -30.27
C ILE A 18 5.62 -57.70 -29.10
N ARG A 19 4.31 -58.06 -29.15
CA ARG A 19 3.37 -58.28 -30.28
C ARG A 19 1.90 -57.92 -30.00
N ASP A 20 1.14 -57.84 -31.08
CA ASP A 20 -0.33 -57.76 -31.23
C ASP A 20 -1.11 -59.03 -30.80
N GLY A 21 -2.43 -58.87 -30.67
CA GLY A 21 -3.41 -59.97 -30.58
C GLY A 21 -4.82 -59.53 -30.99
N THR A 22 -5.25 -59.91 -32.20
CA THR A 22 -6.53 -59.54 -32.84
C THR A 22 -7.69 -60.48 -32.49
N GLY A 23 -8.94 -59.99 -32.49
CA GLY A 23 -10.16 -60.83 -32.51
C GLY A 23 -11.45 -60.03 -32.71
N VAL A 24 -12.27 -60.39 -33.71
CA VAL A 24 -13.48 -59.66 -34.13
C VAL A 24 -14.72 -60.56 -34.13
N VAL A 25 -15.74 -60.22 -33.32
CA VAL A 25 -17.19 -60.52 -33.44
C VAL A 25 -17.93 -59.43 -32.61
N GLY A 26 -19.10 -58.90 -32.95
CA GLY A 26 -19.91 -59.00 -34.17
C GLY A 26 -21.41 -58.77 -33.91
N SER A 27 -21.99 -57.72 -34.53
CA SER A 27 -23.44 -57.45 -34.72
C SER A 27 -24.38 -57.37 -33.48
N ASN A 28 -24.99 -56.20 -33.22
CA ASN A 28 -26.34 -55.89 -33.75
C ASN A 28 -26.76 -54.42 -33.53
N LEU A 29 -27.78 -53.95 -34.27
CA LEU A 29 -28.30 -52.57 -34.21
C LEU A 29 -29.22 -52.33 -33.01
N GLN A 30 -29.16 -51.12 -32.43
CA GLN A 30 -30.32 -50.21 -32.33
C GLN A 30 -29.89 -48.79 -31.94
N ALA A 31 -30.38 -47.79 -32.68
CA ALA A 31 -30.17 -46.38 -32.36
C ALA A 31 -31.30 -45.89 -31.44
N LEU A 32 -30.94 -45.34 -30.28
CA LEU A 32 -31.85 -44.67 -29.36
C LEU A 32 -31.34 -43.25 -29.11
N ALA A 33 -32.19 -42.26 -29.41
CA ALA A 33 -31.89 -40.85 -29.17
C ALA A 33 -31.85 -40.54 -27.67
N PRO A 34 -31.05 -39.55 -27.22
CA PRO A 34 -30.88 -39.27 -25.80
C PRO A 34 -32.16 -38.71 -25.16
N VAL A 35 -32.56 -39.32 -24.05
CA VAL A 35 -33.66 -38.86 -23.18
C VAL A 35 -33.24 -37.57 -22.46
N PRO A 36 -34.03 -36.49 -22.49
CA PRO A 36 -33.73 -35.28 -21.73
C PRO A 36 -33.94 -35.52 -20.22
N PRO A 37 -33.03 -35.04 -19.33
CA PRO A 37 -33.21 -35.15 -17.89
C PRO A 37 -34.38 -34.26 -17.41
N PRO A 38 -35.08 -34.66 -16.33
CA PRO A 38 -36.27 -33.95 -15.83
C PRO A 38 -35.92 -32.57 -15.25
N ALA A 39 -36.85 -31.63 -15.41
CA ALA A 39 -36.72 -30.27 -14.91
C ALA A 39 -36.63 -30.23 -13.38
N ALA A 40 -35.46 -29.87 -12.85
CA ALA A 40 -35.29 -29.57 -11.43
C ALA A 40 -35.96 -28.24 -11.10
N ALA A 41 -36.92 -28.26 -10.17
CA ALA A 41 -37.68 -27.07 -9.79
C ALA A 41 -36.77 -25.98 -9.19
N ALA A 42 -37.07 -24.73 -9.52
CA ALA A 42 -36.39 -23.58 -8.95
C ALA A 42 -36.79 -23.40 -7.46
N ALA A 43 -36.05 -24.06 -6.58
CA ALA A 43 -36.09 -23.74 -5.15
C ALA A 43 -35.42 -22.38 -4.93
N ALA A 44 -36.23 -21.34 -4.71
CA ALA A 44 -35.75 -20.05 -4.28
C ALA A 44 -35.14 -20.18 -2.88
N ALA A 45 -33.82 -20.36 -2.83
CA ALA A 45 -33.07 -20.26 -1.59
C ALA A 45 -33.08 -18.79 -1.14
N GLU A 46 -34.02 -18.43 -0.26
CA GLU A 46 -33.95 -17.19 0.50
C GLU A 46 -32.60 -17.17 1.22
N THR A 47 -31.67 -16.36 0.70
CA THR A 47 -30.47 -16.02 1.44
C THR A 47 -30.96 -15.22 2.65
N PRO A 48 -30.73 -15.67 3.89
CA PRO A 48 -31.12 -14.88 5.04
C PRO A 48 -30.37 -13.56 4.94
N ARG A 49 -31.11 -12.45 4.81
CA ARG A 49 -30.54 -11.11 4.98
C ARG A 49 -29.90 -11.12 6.36
N LYS A 50 -28.57 -11.19 6.39
CA LYS A 50 -27.81 -10.93 7.59
C LYS A 50 -27.96 -9.44 7.83
N GLU A 51 -29.01 -9.10 8.56
CA GLU A 51 -29.30 -7.75 9.01
C GLU A 51 -28.06 -7.29 9.76
N ALA A 52 -27.31 -6.41 9.13
CA ALA A 52 -26.15 -5.80 9.75
C ALA A 52 -26.69 -4.80 10.76
N THR A 53 -27.01 -5.28 11.96
CA THR A 53 -27.04 -4.49 13.18
C THR A 53 -25.61 -4.01 13.42
N GLY A 54 -25.22 -3.03 12.60
CA GLY A 54 -23.92 -2.39 12.65
C GLY A 54 -23.88 -1.55 13.91
N GLU A 55 -23.36 -2.13 14.97
CA GLU A 55 -23.04 -1.41 16.19
C GLU A 55 -22.08 -0.27 15.82
N ALA A 56 -22.60 0.95 15.86
CA ALA A 56 -21.92 2.15 15.36
C ALA A 56 -20.90 2.65 16.38
N GLY A 57 -19.87 1.84 16.65
CA GLY A 57 -18.80 2.16 17.60
C GLY A 57 -18.01 3.40 17.16
N MET A 58 -17.84 4.35 18.07
CA MET A 58 -17.02 5.54 17.83
C MET A 58 -15.58 5.21 18.25
N LYS A 59 -14.59 5.72 17.51
CA LYS A 59 -13.18 5.54 17.83
C LYS A 59 -12.46 6.88 17.88
N ALA A 60 -11.78 7.15 18.99
CA ALA A 60 -10.93 8.31 19.11
C ALA A 60 -9.46 7.91 19.13
N THR A 61 -8.63 8.75 18.51
CA THR A 61 -7.18 8.63 18.50
C THR A 61 -6.59 9.96 18.94
N VAL A 62 -5.76 9.96 19.98
CA VAL A 62 -4.97 11.12 20.39
C VAL A 62 -3.52 10.88 19.99
N LYS A 63 -2.89 11.83 19.33
CA LYS A 63 -1.48 11.76 18.92
C LYS A 63 -0.70 12.96 19.41
N GLY A 64 0.33 12.72 20.21
CA GLY A 64 1.35 13.70 20.57
C GLY A 64 2.59 13.55 19.68
N ARG A 65 3.23 14.68 19.35
CA ARG A 65 4.46 14.74 18.54
C ARG A 65 5.42 15.77 19.12
N TYR A 66 6.69 15.39 19.22
CA TYR A 66 7.81 16.23 19.66
C TYR A 66 8.89 16.22 18.58
N GLU A 67 9.42 17.38 18.23
CA GLU A 67 10.42 17.59 17.19
C GLU A 67 11.36 18.72 17.62
N GLY A 68 12.48 18.36 18.27
CA GLY A 68 13.35 19.34 18.92
C GLY A 68 12.58 20.21 19.92
N ASP A 69 12.75 21.52 19.84
CA ASP A 69 12.07 22.54 20.65
C ASP A 69 10.54 22.67 20.44
N LYS A 70 9.93 21.83 19.58
CA LYS A 70 8.51 21.94 19.19
C LYS A 70 7.71 20.72 19.62
N ALA A 71 6.60 20.96 20.32
CA ALA A 71 5.59 19.95 20.63
C ALA A 71 4.27 20.31 19.93
N THR A 72 3.59 19.31 19.35
CA THR A 72 2.24 19.46 18.80
C THR A 72 1.35 18.29 19.22
N ALA A 73 0.05 18.54 19.25
CA ALA A 73 -0.96 17.52 19.55
C ALA A 73 -2.07 17.52 18.48
N ALA A 74 -2.61 16.34 18.21
CA ALA A 74 -3.79 16.17 17.36
C ALA A 74 -4.75 15.15 17.97
N ALA A 75 -6.04 15.46 17.92
CA ALA A 75 -7.12 14.54 18.26
C ALA A 75 -7.90 14.20 16.99
N THR A 76 -8.15 12.91 16.76
CA THR A 76 -8.96 12.41 15.65
C THR A 76 -10.11 11.59 16.17
N VAL A 77 -11.30 11.83 15.66
CA VAL A 77 -12.51 11.07 15.94
C VAL A 77 -12.97 10.42 14.64
N ALA A 78 -13.23 9.12 14.66
CA ALA A 78 -13.76 8.35 13.56
C ALA A 78 -15.08 7.70 13.99
N LEU A 79 -16.14 7.90 13.19
CA LEU A 79 -17.42 7.25 13.40
C LEU A 79 -17.46 5.97 12.55
N ALA A 80 -17.85 4.84 13.15
CA ALA A 80 -18.16 3.64 12.38
C ALA A 80 -19.35 3.87 11.44
N ALA A 81 -19.43 2.99 10.43
CA ALA A 81 -20.06 3.34 9.16
C ALA A 81 -21.59 3.40 9.21
N ALA A 82 -22.14 4.45 8.58
CA ALA A 82 -23.46 4.38 7.97
C ALA A 82 -23.31 3.67 6.61
N GLY A 83 -23.39 2.33 6.61
CA GLY A 83 -23.18 1.51 5.42
C GLY A 83 -21.70 1.22 5.13
N ASP A 84 -21.19 1.69 3.99
CA ASP A 84 -19.81 1.47 3.53
C ASP A 84 -18.89 2.70 3.64
N LEU A 85 -19.43 3.83 4.11
CA LEU A 85 -18.73 5.09 4.31
C LEU A 85 -18.26 5.26 5.75
N ARG A 86 -17.07 5.81 5.95
CA ARG A 86 -16.57 6.25 7.27
C ARG A 86 -16.28 7.74 7.24
N LEU A 87 -16.70 8.42 8.30
CA LEU A 87 -16.41 9.83 8.54
C LEU A 87 -15.36 9.95 9.64
N ARG A 88 -14.37 10.81 9.41
CA ARG A 88 -13.38 11.20 10.43
C ARG A 88 -13.28 12.72 10.51
N ALA A 89 -13.10 13.24 11.71
CA ALA A 89 -12.72 14.61 11.99
C ALA A 89 -11.41 14.62 12.77
N SER A 90 -10.48 15.49 12.42
CA SER A 90 -9.19 15.63 13.10
C SER A 90 -8.91 17.11 13.36
N ALA A 91 -8.49 17.45 14.58
CA ALA A 91 -8.13 18.80 14.98
C ALA A 91 -6.74 18.80 15.61
N THR A 92 -5.93 19.80 15.29
CA THR A 92 -4.65 20.06 15.99
C THR A 92 -4.82 21.12 17.08
N ASP A 93 -3.79 21.31 17.89
CA ASP A 93 -3.59 22.47 18.78
C ASP A 93 -4.07 23.83 18.20
N ALA A 94 -3.76 24.12 16.93
CA ALA A 94 -4.18 25.33 16.22
C ALA A 94 -5.71 25.58 16.27
N ALA A 95 -6.53 24.52 16.28
CA ALA A 95 -7.99 24.62 16.36
C ALA A 95 -8.51 25.21 17.69
N PHE A 96 -7.65 25.30 18.70
CA PHE A 96 -7.99 25.75 20.06
C PHE A 96 -7.09 26.89 20.57
N ALA A 97 -5.95 27.16 19.92
CA ALA A 97 -4.92 28.08 20.40
C ALA A 97 -5.41 29.54 20.61
N ALA A 98 -6.40 29.98 19.84
CA ALA A 98 -7.06 31.28 19.96
C ALA A 98 -8.57 31.14 20.31
N GLY A 99 -8.96 30.02 20.91
CA GLY A 99 -10.35 29.56 21.01
C GLY A 99 -10.75 28.66 19.82
N PRO A 100 -11.98 28.09 19.85
CA PRO A 100 -12.44 27.16 18.82
C PRO A 100 -12.46 27.77 17.42
N SER A 101 -11.73 27.18 16.49
CA SER A 101 -11.64 27.65 15.10
C SER A 101 -11.62 26.51 14.08
N LEU A 102 -11.66 26.86 12.79
CA LEU A 102 -11.47 25.92 11.69
C LEU A 102 -9.98 25.70 11.34
N ASP A 103 -9.07 26.50 11.90
CA ASP A 103 -7.62 26.29 11.71
C ASP A 103 -7.23 24.94 12.35
N GLY A 104 -6.28 24.23 11.76
CA GLY A 104 -5.92 22.87 12.17
C GLY A 104 -7.02 21.80 12.02
N LEU A 105 -8.24 22.13 11.57
CA LEU A 105 -9.33 21.17 11.36
C LEU A 105 -9.21 20.48 9.99
N THR A 106 -9.36 19.16 9.97
CA THR A 106 -9.48 18.34 8.76
C THR A 106 -10.67 17.39 8.88
N LEU A 107 -11.49 17.31 7.83
CA LEU A 107 -12.59 16.35 7.72
C LEU A 107 -12.26 15.35 6.61
N THR A 108 -12.42 14.05 6.88
CA THR A 108 -12.14 12.98 5.92
C THR A 108 -13.37 12.09 5.76
N LEU A 109 -13.85 11.95 4.52
CA LEU A 109 -14.86 10.95 4.13
C LEU A 109 -14.19 9.86 3.30
N GLU A 110 -14.22 8.61 3.76
CA GLU A 110 -13.63 7.47 3.05
C GLU A 110 -14.65 6.37 2.74
N LYS A 111 -14.51 5.75 1.57
CA LYS A 111 -15.04 4.42 1.27
C LYS A 111 -13.84 3.46 1.16
N PRO A 112 -13.62 2.57 2.14
CA PRO A 112 -12.42 1.73 2.20
C PRO A 112 -12.16 0.97 0.89
N GLY A 113 -11.00 1.21 0.28
CA GLY A 113 -10.57 0.58 -0.97
C GLY A 113 -11.14 1.18 -2.27
N ALA A 114 -12.00 2.21 -2.20
CA ALA A 114 -12.58 2.87 -3.37
C ALA A 114 -12.22 4.37 -3.47
N PHE A 115 -12.43 5.15 -2.41
CA PHE A 115 -12.03 6.57 -2.42
C PHE A 115 -11.84 7.14 -1.01
N LEU A 116 -11.20 8.31 -0.96
CA LEU A 116 -11.02 9.17 0.21
C LEU A 116 -11.12 10.64 -0.23
N LEU A 117 -11.80 11.46 0.56
CA LEU A 117 -11.93 12.91 0.38
C LEU A 117 -11.50 13.60 1.68
N ASP A 118 -10.35 14.27 1.66
CA ASP A 118 -9.88 15.16 2.73
C ASP A 118 -10.30 16.60 2.41
N LEU A 119 -10.86 17.29 3.41
CA LEU A 119 -11.23 18.70 3.37
C LEU A 119 -10.52 19.43 4.51
N LYS A 120 -9.90 20.58 4.21
CA LYS A 120 -9.33 21.49 5.22
C LYS A 120 -10.05 22.83 5.15
N PRO A 121 -11.10 23.06 5.95
CA PRO A 121 -11.99 24.20 5.77
C PRO A 121 -11.29 25.57 5.83
N HIS A 122 -10.32 25.75 6.73
CA HIS A 122 -9.59 27.03 6.88
C HIS A 122 -8.77 27.41 5.64
N ASN A 123 -7.98 26.46 5.12
CA ASN A 123 -7.17 26.67 3.92
C ASN A 123 -7.99 26.60 2.61
N GLN A 124 -9.25 26.15 2.69
CA GLN A 124 -10.09 25.82 1.55
C GLN A 124 -9.46 24.74 0.64
N ASP A 125 -8.56 23.92 1.18
CA ASP A 125 -7.89 22.84 0.45
C ASP A 125 -8.78 21.60 0.40
N VAL A 126 -8.87 21.00 -0.79
CA VAL A 126 -9.58 19.75 -1.06
C VAL A 126 -8.63 18.75 -1.68
N ARG A 127 -8.55 17.55 -1.11
CA ARG A 127 -7.82 16.42 -1.69
C ARG A 127 -8.77 15.25 -1.88
N PHE A 128 -8.93 14.85 -3.14
CA PHE A 128 -9.61 13.62 -3.51
C PHE A 128 -8.59 12.53 -3.85
N GLN A 129 -8.86 11.31 -3.41
CA GLN A 129 -8.08 10.13 -3.75
C GLN A 129 -9.04 9.02 -4.21
N PHE A 130 -8.86 8.54 -5.43
CA PHE A 130 -9.55 7.38 -5.98
C PHE A 130 -8.61 6.17 -5.96
N MET A 131 -9.12 5.01 -5.55
CA MET A 131 -8.40 3.76 -5.45
C MET A 131 -9.12 2.69 -6.27
N ASN A 132 -8.37 1.95 -7.07
CA ASN A 132 -8.92 0.83 -7.82
C ASN A 132 -7.86 -0.28 -7.94
N SER A 133 -8.28 -1.51 -8.17
CA SER A 133 -7.37 -2.61 -8.45
C SER A 133 -8.00 -3.65 -9.35
N ALA A 134 -7.22 -4.18 -10.28
CA ALA A 134 -7.58 -5.26 -11.18
C ALA A 134 -6.60 -6.42 -11.04
N THR A 135 -7.00 -7.62 -11.47
CA THR A 135 -6.11 -8.77 -11.58
C THR A 135 -5.64 -8.91 -13.02
N VAL A 136 -4.33 -8.98 -13.22
CA VAL A 136 -3.67 -9.16 -14.53
C VAL A 136 -2.72 -10.33 -14.39
N LEU A 137 -2.91 -11.42 -15.15
CA LEU A 137 -2.12 -12.65 -15.05
C LEU A 137 -2.02 -13.18 -13.59
N ASP A 138 -3.16 -13.24 -12.91
CA ASP A 138 -3.29 -13.59 -11.48
C ASP A 138 -2.53 -12.68 -10.49
N LYS A 139 -2.03 -11.53 -10.95
CA LYS A 139 -1.35 -10.52 -10.14
C LYS A 139 -2.24 -9.32 -9.89
N ARG A 140 -2.33 -8.88 -8.62
CA ARG A 140 -3.09 -7.68 -8.27
C ARG A 140 -2.31 -6.43 -8.66
N VAL A 141 -2.85 -5.69 -9.62
CA VAL A 141 -2.44 -4.33 -9.98
C VAL A 141 -3.34 -3.37 -9.20
N SER A 142 -2.74 -2.42 -8.47
CA SER A 142 -3.45 -1.39 -7.72
C SER A 142 -3.06 -0.01 -8.23
N LEU A 143 -4.05 0.76 -8.65
CA LEU A 143 -3.98 2.18 -8.99
C LEU A 143 -4.45 3.01 -7.79
N THR A 144 -3.78 4.12 -7.54
CA THR A 144 -4.29 5.18 -6.70
C THR A 144 -4.08 6.51 -7.41
N TYR A 145 -5.17 7.19 -7.74
CA TYR A 145 -5.14 8.54 -8.27
C TYR A 145 -5.40 9.51 -7.12
N THR A 146 -4.57 10.53 -6.98
CA THR A 146 -4.75 11.60 -5.99
C THR A 146 -4.78 12.93 -6.73
N HIS A 147 -5.76 13.76 -6.43
CA HIS A 147 -5.87 15.13 -6.91
C HIS A 147 -6.05 16.05 -5.72
N SER A 148 -5.26 17.12 -5.68
CA SER A 148 -5.39 18.19 -4.69
C SER A 148 -5.64 19.51 -5.41
N THR A 149 -6.56 20.30 -4.88
CA THR A 149 -6.88 21.65 -5.34
C THR A 149 -7.15 22.54 -4.14
N SER A 150 -7.04 23.85 -4.31
CA SER A 150 -7.49 24.83 -3.32
C SER A 150 -8.66 25.61 -3.92
N LEU A 151 -9.72 25.78 -3.14
CA LEU A 151 -10.89 26.59 -3.47
C LEU A 151 -10.69 28.07 -3.09
N ALA A 152 -9.53 28.43 -2.53
CA ALA A 152 -9.20 29.80 -2.18
C ALA A 152 -9.17 30.70 -3.42
N PRO A 153 -9.62 31.97 -3.33
CA PRO A 153 -9.50 32.93 -4.42
C PRO A 153 -8.06 33.03 -4.90
N ALA A 154 -7.84 32.82 -6.20
CA ALA A 154 -6.51 32.98 -6.78
C ALA A 154 -6.04 34.42 -6.57
N ALA A 155 -5.02 34.61 -5.72
CA ALA A 155 -4.40 35.91 -5.55
C ALA A 155 -3.89 36.41 -6.92
N PRO A 156 -4.13 37.68 -7.29
CA PRO A 156 -3.69 38.21 -8.58
C PRO A 156 -2.16 38.19 -8.62
N LYS A 157 -1.58 37.27 -9.41
CA LYS A 157 -0.13 37.18 -9.61
C LYS A 157 0.19 36.90 -11.09
N PRO A 158 1.21 37.58 -11.67
CA PRO A 158 1.57 37.40 -13.08
C PRO A 158 1.93 35.95 -13.44
N ALA A 159 1.78 35.65 -14.73
CA ALA A 159 1.80 34.32 -15.33
C ALA A 159 2.94 33.39 -14.86
N ILE A 160 2.62 32.55 -13.87
CA ILE A 160 3.30 31.30 -13.58
C ILE A 160 2.19 30.23 -13.59
N PRO A 161 2.31 29.13 -14.37
CA PRO A 161 1.26 28.13 -14.44
C PRO A 161 1.01 27.52 -13.06
N ALA A 162 -0.26 27.46 -12.66
CA ALA A 162 -0.65 26.87 -11.39
C ALA A 162 -0.24 25.38 -11.35
N PRO A 163 0.30 24.88 -10.22
CA PRO A 163 0.65 23.47 -10.10
C PRO A 163 -0.63 22.63 -10.04
N ALA A 164 -0.99 22.01 -11.18
CA ALA A 164 -2.06 21.03 -11.25
C ALA A 164 -1.62 19.76 -10.49
N ALA A 165 -1.84 19.74 -9.17
CA ALA A 165 -1.37 18.71 -8.26
C ALA A 165 -2.19 17.40 -8.39
N GLY A 166 -2.01 16.70 -9.51
CA GLY A 166 -2.37 15.29 -9.67
C GLY A 166 -1.17 14.40 -9.40
N ALA A 167 -1.35 13.32 -8.66
CA ALA A 167 -0.35 12.25 -8.49
C ALA A 167 -1.02 10.89 -8.70
N ALA A 168 -0.44 10.07 -9.57
CA ALA A 168 -0.94 8.76 -9.94
C ALA A 168 0.10 7.66 -9.63
N PRO A 169 0.26 7.23 -8.37
CA PRO A 169 0.91 5.97 -8.04
C PRO A 169 0.17 4.76 -8.63
N LEU A 170 0.89 4.04 -9.50
CA LEU A 170 0.57 2.71 -10.01
C LEU A 170 1.43 1.69 -9.27
N SER A 171 0.89 0.50 -8.98
CA SER A 171 1.69 -0.57 -8.39
C SER A 171 1.24 -1.96 -8.77
N ILE A 172 2.21 -2.85 -8.98
CA ILE A 172 2.03 -4.24 -9.41
C ILE A 172 2.75 -5.12 -8.39
N ALA A 173 1.99 -6.00 -7.73
CA ALA A 173 2.57 -7.02 -6.84
C ALA A 173 2.76 -8.33 -7.61
N PHE A 174 3.99 -8.79 -7.76
CA PHE A 174 4.30 -10.07 -8.42
C PHE A 174 4.03 -11.26 -7.48
N ASP A 175 4.28 -11.06 -6.19
CA ASP A 175 3.80 -11.91 -5.10
C ASP A 175 3.67 -11.04 -3.82
N PRO A 176 3.08 -11.55 -2.72
CA PRO A 176 2.87 -10.74 -1.49
C PRO A 176 4.14 -10.15 -0.86
N ALA A 177 5.34 -10.65 -1.18
CA ALA A 177 6.63 -10.16 -0.70
C ALA A 177 7.43 -9.35 -1.74
N ASN A 178 7.06 -9.41 -3.02
CA ASN A 178 7.80 -8.80 -4.12
C ASN A 178 6.89 -7.90 -4.96
N LYS A 179 7.14 -6.59 -4.87
CA LYS A 179 6.28 -5.56 -5.46
C LYS A 179 7.10 -4.50 -6.19
N VAL A 180 6.64 -4.08 -7.37
CA VAL A 180 7.09 -2.86 -8.03
C VAL A 180 5.98 -1.81 -7.96
N SER A 181 6.37 -0.55 -7.73
CA SER A 181 5.48 0.59 -7.80
C SER A 181 6.13 1.72 -8.59
N VAL A 182 5.36 2.32 -9.49
CA VAL A 182 5.74 3.48 -10.30
C VAL A 182 4.81 4.63 -9.94
N SER A 183 5.34 5.75 -9.49
CA SER A 183 4.52 6.94 -9.17
C SER A 183 4.95 8.13 -10.02
N HIS A 184 3.96 8.78 -10.64
CA HIS A 184 4.14 9.96 -11.47
C HIS A 184 3.26 11.11 -10.94
N ALA A 185 3.80 12.32 -10.92
CA ALA A 185 3.02 13.53 -10.69
C ALA A 185 2.59 14.11 -12.04
N LEU A 186 1.29 14.26 -12.28
CA LEU A 186 0.78 14.91 -13.50
C LEU A 186 1.32 16.35 -13.55
N GLY A 187 1.82 16.77 -14.72
CA GLY A 187 2.53 18.04 -14.88
C GLY A 187 3.98 18.06 -14.35
N GLY A 188 4.44 16.99 -13.69
CA GLY A 188 5.84 16.81 -13.29
C GLY A 188 6.71 16.22 -14.41
N GLY A 189 8.01 16.55 -14.40
CA GLY A 189 8.97 16.09 -15.41
C GLY A 189 9.58 14.69 -15.17
N GLY A 190 8.98 13.83 -14.35
CA GLY A 190 9.56 12.53 -14.04
C GLY A 190 8.72 11.63 -13.14
N CYS A 191 9.17 10.39 -13.00
CA CYS A 191 8.54 9.35 -12.19
C CYS A 191 9.49 8.80 -11.13
N ARG A 192 8.92 8.09 -10.15
CA ARG A 192 9.69 7.33 -9.15
C ARG A 192 9.36 5.86 -9.30
N VAL A 193 10.38 5.02 -9.41
CA VAL A 193 10.26 3.56 -9.50
C VAL A 193 10.80 2.96 -8.20
N LYS A 194 9.95 2.30 -7.44
CA LYS A 194 10.32 1.56 -6.22
C LYS A 194 10.16 0.06 -6.45
N TYR A 195 11.17 -0.69 -6.04
CA TYR A 195 11.05 -2.13 -5.79
C TYR A 195 10.95 -2.36 -4.27
N THR A 196 10.20 -3.38 -3.87
CA THR A 196 10.07 -3.82 -2.49
C THR A 196 10.26 -5.33 -2.46
N TYR A 197 11.25 -5.79 -1.69
CA TYR A 197 11.67 -7.19 -1.56
C TYR A 197 11.70 -7.57 -0.08
N ALA A 198 10.98 -8.65 0.31
CA ALA A 198 11.09 -9.21 1.66
C ALA A 198 12.10 -10.36 1.70
N HIS A 199 13.08 -10.23 2.60
CA HIS A 199 14.26 -11.08 2.72
C HIS A 199 14.18 -12.05 3.90
N GLY A 200 14.83 -13.21 3.74
CA GLY A 200 15.09 -14.18 4.80
C GLY A 200 13.88 -15.04 5.22
N ALA A 201 14.15 -15.99 6.11
CA ALA A 201 13.11 -16.79 6.76
C ALA A 201 12.16 -15.88 7.56
N GLY A 202 10.85 -16.17 7.52
CA GLY A 202 9.82 -15.33 8.12
C GLY A 202 9.56 -13.99 7.41
N ARG A 203 10.36 -13.60 6.39
CA ARG A 203 10.19 -12.36 5.59
C ARG A 203 10.09 -11.09 6.45
N LEU A 204 10.77 -11.07 7.59
CA LEU A 204 10.72 -9.99 8.58
C LEU A 204 11.55 -8.75 8.18
N THR A 205 12.51 -8.91 7.27
CA THR A 205 13.32 -7.80 6.74
C THR A 205 12.81 -7.41 5.36
N THR A 206 12.54 -6.13 5.13
CA THR A 206 12.13 -5.56 3.84
C THR A 206 13.21 -4.62 3.33
N ILE A 207 13.58 -4.74 2.05
CA ILE A 207 14.53 -3.86 1.36
C ILE A 207 13.76 -3.12 0.25
N GLU A 208 13.92 -1.80 0.19
CA GLU A 208 13.22 -0.92 -0.75
C GLU A 208 14.19 0.06 -1.44
N PRO A 209 14.78 -0.30 -2.60
CA PRO A 209 15.42 0.68 -3.46
C PRO A 209 14.37 1.45 -4.27
N VAL A 210 14.56 2.76 -4.39
CA VAL A 210 13.75 3.70 -5.16
C VAL A 210 14.65 4.51 -6.07
N TYR A 211 14.30 4.63 -7.34
CA TYR A 211 14.93 5.56 -8.26
C TYR A 211 13.97 6.69 -8.61
N ASP A 212 14.44 7.94 -8.53
CA ASP A 212 13.69 9.15 -8.87
C ASP A 212 14.29 9.74 -10.15
N THR A 213 13.55 9.67 -11.26
CA THR A 213 14.06 10.09 -12.58
C THR A 213 14.18 11.61 -12.70
N ALA A 214 13.39 12.38 -11.95
CA ALA A 214 13.46 13.84 -11.96
C ALA A 214 14.70 14.35 -11.22
N LYS A 215 15.09 13.65 -10.14
CA LYS A 215 16.32 13.95 -9.38
C LYS A 215 17.57 13.25 -9.89
N ASN A 216 17.43 12.28 -10.81
CA ASN A 216 18.51 11.36 -11.23
C ASN A 216 19.22 10.72 -10.01
N ALA A 217 18.44 10.22 -9.05
CA ALA A 217 18.95 9.84 -7.74
C ALA A 217 18.27 8.59 -7.16
N TRP A 218 19.02 7.88 -6.31
CA TRP A 218 18.54 6.74 -5.55
C TRP A 218 18.13 7.12 -4.12
N GLU A 219 17.07 6.50 -3.64
CA GLU A 219 16.72 6.42 -2.23
C GLU A 219 16.66 4.93 -1.84
N PHE A 220 17.06 4.60 -0.62
CA PHE A 220 17.04 3.23 -0.10
C PHE A 220 16.34 3.21 1.24
N ALA A 221 15.56 2.16 1.52
CA ALA A 221 15.11 1.85 2.86
C ALA A 221 15.33 0.37 3.18
N VAL A 222 15.64 0.09 4.45
CA VAL A 222 15.66 -1.27 5.01
C VAL A 222 14.85 -1.24 6.29
N ALA A 223 13.83 -2.07 6.39
CA ALA A 223 13.02 -2.23 7.60
C ALA A 223 13.18 -3.67 8.13
N ARG A 224 13.21 -3.84 9.45
CA ARG A 224 13.14 -5.15 10.11
C ARG A 224 12.07 -5.13 11.18
N LYS A 225 11.13 -6.07 11.07
CA LYS A 225 10.13 -6.36 12.09
C LYS A 225 10.70 -7.30 13.14
N PHE A 226 10.24 -7.13 14.36
CA PHE A 226 10.54 -7.97 15.52
C PHE A 226 9.23 -8.41 16.18
N ASP A 227 9.32 -9.38 17.08
CA ASP A 227 8.19 -9.80 17.90
C ASP A 227 7.68 -8.66 18.79
N ALA A 228 6.48 -8.82 19.36
CA ALA A 228 5.77 -7.78 20.13
C ALA A 228 5.45 -6.47 19.38
N GLY A 229 5.53 -6.46 18.04
CA GLY A 229 5.06 -5.35 17.20
C GLY A 229 6.06 -4.21 17.00
N ASP A 230 7.34 -4.45 17.31
CA ASP A 230 8.43 -3.53 17.02
C ASP A 230 8.88 -3.59 15.55
N THR A 231 9.28 -2.45 15.00
CA THR A 231 9.91 -2.35 13.68
C THR A 231 10.98 -1.26 13.69
N VAL A 232 12.20 -1.62 13.29
CA VAL A 232 13.31 -0.68 13.08
C VAL A 232 13.52 -0.48 11.58
N ARG A 233 13.67 0.76 11.12
CA ARG A 233 13.83 1.13 9.72
C ARG A 233 14.97 2.13 9.55
N GLY A 234 15.91 1.82 8.67
CA GLY A 234 16.90 2.76 8.15
C GLY A 234 16.50 3.27 6.77
N THR A 235 16.79 4.53 6.47
CA THR A 235 16.58 5.13 5.14
C THR A 235 17.78 5.97 4.73
N TYR A 236 18.12 6.00 3.44
CA TYR A 236 19.13 6.87 2.87
C TYR A 236 18.63 7.52 1.58
N GLN A 237 18.77 8.84 1.45
CA GLN A 237 18.41 9.60 0.24
C GLN A 237 19.68 10.17 -0.38
N ALA A 238 20.09 9.67 -1.54
CA ALA A 238 21.38 10.04 -2.13
C ALA A 238 21.45 11.51 -2.60
N SER A 239 20.33 12.07 -3.09
CA SER A 239 20.26 13.46 -3.57
C SER A 239 20.44 14.49 -2.47
N THR A 240 19.94 14.21 -1.26
CA THR A 240 20.02 15.11 -0.10
C THR A 240 21.08 14.68 0.91
N LYS A 241 21.76 13.55 0.68
CA LYS A 241 22.68 12.88 1.61
C LYS A 241 22.08 12.67 3.01
N GLN A 242 20.77 12.51 3.12
CA GLN A 242 20.08 12.32 4.40
C GLN A 242 20.03 10.84 4.78
N LEU A 243 20.48 10.53 5.99
CA LEU A 243 20.35 9.22 6.65
C LEU A 243 19.27 9.31 7.72
N GLY A 244 18.26 8.45 7.67
CA GLY A 244 17.21 8.34 8.68
C GLY A 244 17.27 7.00 9.42
N LEU A 245 16.98 7.03 10.71
CA LEU A 245 16.69 5.85 11.54
C LEU A 245 15.36 6.05 12.23
N GLU A 246 14.51 5.02 12.23
CA GLU A 246 13.18 5.04 12.80
C GLU A 246 12.94 3.74 13.57
N TRP A 247 12.41 3.84 14.79
CA TRP A 247 11.84 2.73 15.54
C TRP A 247 10.35 3.04 15.75
N THR A 248 9.50 2.07 15.44
CA THR A 248 8.08 2.11 15.74
C THR A 248 7.68 0.90 16.57
N ARG A 249 6.76 1.07 17.52
CA ARG A 249 6.08 -0.01 18.24
C ARG A 249 4.58 0.13 18.07
N SER A 250 3.93 -0.94 17.64
CA SER A 250 2.46 -1.04 17.60
C SER A 250 1.98 -2.02 18.66
N SER A 251 1.42 -1.51 19.77
CA SER A 251 0.75 -2.31 20.80
C SER A 251 -0.75 -2.02 20.82
N SER A 252 -1.55 -3.08 20.99
CA SER A 252 -3.00 -2.99 21.21
C SER A 252 -3.39 -2.63 22.65
N ILE A 253 -2.46 -2.74 23.60
CA ILE A 253 -2.73 -2.62 25.05
C ILE A 253 -2.14 -1.33 25.64
N GLY A 254 -1.00 -0.85 25.10
CA GLY A 254 -0.24 0.28 25.67
C GLY A 254 -0.11 1.52 24.78
N GLY A 255 -0.91 1.62 23.72
CA GLY A 255 -0.71 2.62 22.66
C GLY A 255 0.45 2.27 21.73
N SER A 256 0.67 3.11 20.70
CA SER A 256 1.78 2.97 19.76
C SER A 256 2.69 4.19 19.82
N PHE A 257 3.98 3.98 19.60
CA PHE A 257 4.94 5.08 19.53
C PHE A 257 5.86 4.96 18.32
N LYS A 258 6.50 6.08 18.00
CA LYS A 258 7.56 6.19 17.01
C LYS A 258 8.65 7.11 17.54
N VAL A 259 9.91 6.69 17.39
CA VAL A 259 11.09 7.52 17.59
C VAL A 259 11.87 7.51 16.28
N ALA A 260 12.18 8.68 15.75
CA ALA A 260 12.94 8.81 14.51
C ALA A 260 14.02 9.88 14.63
N THR A 261 15.17 9.64 14.00
CA THR A 261 16.28 10.60 13.89
C THR A 261 16.75 10.71 12.45
N THR A 262 17.11 11.92 12.02
CA THR A 262 17.66 12.18 10.69
C THR A 262 18.98 12.95 10.80
N PHE A 263 19.99 12.45 10.10
CA PHE A 263 21.33 13.03 9.96
C PHE A 263 21.49 13.63 8.56
N ASP A 264 22.05 14.83 8.49
CA ASP A 264 22.51 15.44 7.24
C ASP A 264 23.98 15.04 7.03
N LEU A 265 24.25 14.06 6.15
CA LEU A 265 25.63 13.62 5.88
C LEU A 265 26.38 14.59 4.94
N SER A 266 25.72 15.64 4.44
CA SER A 266 26.38 16.74 3.72
C SER A 266 27.05 17.73 4.66
N ASP A 267 26.55 17.84 5.90
CA ASP A 267 27.03 18.78 6.91
C ASP A 267 26.91 18.16 8.32
N GLN A 268 27.97 17.47 8.72
CA GLN A 268 28.07 16.76 10.00
C GLN A 268 28.21 17.69 11.22
N SER A 269 28.27 19.02 11.02
CA SER A 269 28.28 19.98 12.13
C SER A 269 26.88 20.22 12.71
N LYS A 270 25.82 19.91 11.95
CA LYS A 270 24.43 20.04 12.40
C LYS A 270 24.06 18.92 13.35
N ALA A 271 23.42 19.27 14.47
CA ALA A 271 22.79 18.30 15.36
C ALA A 271 21.72 17.49 14.61
N PRO A 272 21.59 16.17 14.88
CA PRO A 272 20.59 15.33 14.23
C PRO A 272 19.18 15.73 14.65
N LYS A 273 18.25 15.69 13.69
CA LYS A 273 16.84 15.99 13.93
C LYS A 273 16.15 14.82 14.60
N LEU A 274 15.83 14.94 15.89
CA LEU A 274 15.06 13.95 16.64
C LEU A 274 13.55 14.24 16.59
N VAL A 275 12.74 13.21 16.39
CA VAL A 275 11.28 13.21 16.46
C VAL A 275 10.81 12.07 17.36
N ALA A 276 9.92 12.36 18.30
CA ALA A 276 9.20 11.36 19.09
C ALA A 276 7.68 11.55 18.93
N GLU A 277 6.95 10.46 18.77
CA GLU A 277 5.50 10.45 18.57
C GLU A 277 4.87 9.37 19.45
N SER A 278 3.76 9.67 20.09
CA SER A 278 2.94 8.71 20.86
C SER A 278 1.49 8.82 20.42
N THR A 279 0.81 7.68 20.31
CA THR A 279 -0.56 7.57 19.83
C THR A 279 -1.37 6.63 20.74
N TRP A 280 -2.48 7.16 21.28
CA TRP A 280 -3.45 6.42 22.09
C TRP A 280 -4.74 6.25 21.31
N ASN A 281 -5.36 5.08 21.40
CA ASN A 281 -6.63 4.78 20.75
C ASN A 281 -7.65 4.38 21.80
N TYR A 282 -8.88 4.87 21.65
CA TYR A 282 -10.00 4.65 22.54
C TYR A 282 -11.22 4.24 21.72
N GLU A 283 -12.00 3.31 22.25
CA GLU A 283 -13.37 3.04 21.80
C GLU A 283 -14.32 3.85 22.69
N ILE A 284 -15.35 4.44 22.06
CA ILE A 284 -16.32 5.36 22.66
C ILE A 284 -17.73 4.89 22.27
#